data_AF-A0A2V7YFG7-F1
#
_entry.id   AF-A0A2V7YFG7-F1
#
_cell.length_a   1.000
_cell.length_b   1.000
_cell.length_c   1.000
_cell.angle_alpha   90.00
_cell.angle_beta   90.00
_cell.angle_gamma   90.00
#
_symmetry.space_group_name_H-M   'P 1'
#
loop_
_entity.id
_entity.type
_entity.pdbx_description
1 polymer ?
#
loop_
_entity_poly.entity_id
_entity_poly.type
_entity_poly.pdbx_seq_one_letter_code
_entity_poly.pdbx_strand_id
1 'polypeptide(L)'
;PLAVIRDGNVAIQGELNDFTSQGRIAGAYENYGSGIADYRLARKGDDLHFEYLNLRTEKGAAISARGTVSLPTPKSELGLDLTAEARGPASTRTSPPAWSTIR
;
A
#
# COMPACT_ATOMS: atom_id res chain seq x y z
N PRO A 1 -8.09 6.96 -7.65
CA PRO A 1 -8.81 6.84 -6.36
C PRO A 1 -8.00 7.47 -5.22
N LEU A 2 -8.60 8.44 -4.52
CA LEU A 2 -8.02 9.05 -3.32
C LEU A 2 -8.44 8.25 -2.08
N ALA A 3 -7.51 8.04 -1.15
CA ALA A 3 -7.79 7.43 0.14
C ALA A 3 -8.04 8.52 1.18
N VAL A 4 -9.08 8.38 2.00
CA VAL A 4 -9.26 9.22 3.19
C VAL A 4 -8.80 8.43 4.41
N ILE A 5 -7.76 8.92 5.08
CA ILE A 5 -7.25 8.36 6.34
C ILE A 5 -8.28 8.64 7.42
N ARG A 6 -8.71 7.59 8.14
CA ARG A 6 -9.66 7.71 9.26
C ARG A 6 -8.99 7.51 10.60
N ASP A 7 -8.06 6.57 10.67
CA ASP A 7 -7.30 6.25 11.86
C ASP A 7 -5.89 5.76 11.47
N GLY A 8 -4.92 6.00 12.34
CA GLY A 8 -3.52 5.68 12.08
C GLY A 8 -2.75 5.52 13.39
N ASN A 9 -2.22 4.32 13.61
CA ASN A 9 -1.31 4.04 14.71
C ASN A 9 0.09 3.86 14.15
N VAL A 10 0.99 4.79 14.49
CA VAL A 10 2.38 4.82 14.01
C VAL A 10 3.32 4.83 15.20
N ALA A 11 4.25 3.88 15.21
CA ALA A 11 5.37 3.83 16.14
C ALA A 11 6.66 4.19 15.39
N ILE A 12 7.46 5.08 15.98
CA ILE A 12 8.78 5.46 15.47
C ILE A 12 9.79 5.25 16.60
N GLN A 13 10.91 4.60 16.28
CA GLN A 13 12.01 4.38 17.21
C GLN A 13 13.34 4.69 16.54
N GLY A 14 14.21 5.45 17.24
CA GLY A 14 15.54 5.82 16.76
C GLY A 14 15.72 7.33 16.60
N GLU A 15 16.69 7.72 15.77
CA GLU A 15 17.04 9.10 15.44
C GLU A 15 16.71 9.42 13.97
N LEU A 16 16.71 10.70 13.59
CA LEU A 16 16.22 11.13 12.27
C LEU A 16 16.91 10.47 11.06
N ASN A 17 18.19 10.11 11.19
CA ASN A 17 18.96 9.45 10.13
C ASN A 17 19.10 7.93 10.33
N ASP A 18 18.63 7.41 11.45
CA ASP A 18 18.58 5.98 11.74
C ASP A 18 17.35 5.69 12.60
N PHE A 19 16.24 5.34 11.95
CA PHE A 19 15.00 5.00 12.63
C PHE A 19 14.26 3.84 11.98
N THR A 20 13.37 3.23 12.75
CA THR A 20 12.32 2.35 12.22
C THR A 20 10.96 2.99 12.48
N SER A 21 10.13 3.06 11.43
CA SER A 21 8.72 3.45 11.50
C SER A 21 7.87 2.26 11.08
N GLN A 22 6.85 1.94 11.87
CA GLN A 22 5.88 0.92 11.51
C GLN A 22 4.50 1.34 11.99
N GLY A 23 3.48 0.89 11.28
CA GLY A 23 2.13 1.28 11.64
C GLY A 23 1.06 0.59 10.83
N ARG A 24 -0.16 0.78 11.32
CA ARG A 24 -1.40 0.40 10.68
C ARG A 24 -2.21 1.65 10.40
N ILE A 25 -2.61 1.83 9.15
CA ILE A 25 -3.44 2.94 8.68
C ILE A 25 -4.76 2.35 8.19
N ALA A 26 -5.87 2.87 8.72
CA ALA A 26 -7.20 2.54 8.25
C ALA A 26 -7.78 3.70 7.44
N GLY A 27 -8.41 3.38 6.31
CA GLY A 27 -9.02 4.36 5.44
C GLY A 27 -10.20 3.80 4.66
N ALA A 28 -10.81 4.65 3.86
CA ALA A 28 -11.84 4.26 2.92
C ALA A 28 -11.47 4.72 1.51
N TYR A 29 -11.77 3.88 0.53
CA TYR A 29 -11.56 4.10 -0.89
C TYR A 29 -12.92 4.11 -1.59
N GLU A 30 -13.18 5.15 -2.38
CA GLU A 30 -14.45 5.35 -3.08
C GLU A 30 -14.94 4.09 -3.83
N ASN A 31 -14.04 3.41 -4.54
CA ASN A 31 -14.38 2.22 -5.32
C ASN A 31 -14.14 0.88 -4.60
N TYR A 32 -13.34 0.86 -3.53
CA TYR A 32 -12.86 -0.38 -2.90
C TYR A 32 -13.37 -0.63 -1.46
N GLY A 33 -14.14 0.30 -0.90
CA GLY A 33 -14.65 0.19 0.48
C GLY A 33 -13.59 0.54 1.51
N SER A 34 -13.78 0.10 2.76
CA SER A 34 -12.76 0.30 3.79
C SER A 34 -11.51 -0.50 3.46
N GLY A 35 -10.35 0.00 3.89
CA GLY A 35 -9.08 -0.67 3.71
C GLY A 35 -8.14 -0.43 4.88
N ILE A 36 -7.24 -1.38 5.05
CA ILE A 36 -6.18 -1.35 6.05
C ILE A 36 -4.86 -1.47 5.31
N ALA A 37 -3.91 -0.61 5.66
CA ALA A 37 -2.53 -0.66 5.21
C ALA A 37 -1.61 -0.87 6.41
N ASP A 38 -0.88 -1.97 6.42
CA ASP A 38 0.20 -2.24 7.35
C ASP A 38 1.54 -1.97 6.67
N TYR A 39 2.44 -1.25 7.34
CA TYR A 39 3.75 -0.96 6.78
C TYR A 39 4.87 -1.03 7.80
N ARG A 40 6.08 -1.23 7.29
CA ARG A 40 7.33 -1.05 8.04
C ARG A 40 8.40 -0.46 7.12
N LEU A 41 9.01 0.61 7.61
CA LEU A 41 10.01 1.43 6.96
C LEU A 41 11.20 1.59 7.90
N ALA A 42 12.40 1.26 7.45
CA ALA A 42 13.64 1.56 8.16
C ALA A 42 14.43 2.61 7.38
N ARG A 43 14.91 3.65 8.05
CA ARG A 43 15.91 4.56 7.50
C ARG A 43 17.28 4.18 8.02
N LYS A 44 18.26 4.09 7.12
CA LYS A 44 19.68 3.87 7.44
C LYS A 44 20.51 4.85 6.63
N GLY A 45 20.91 5.96 7.27
CA GLY A 45 21.60 7.06 6.59
C GLY A 45 20.71 7.70 5.53
N ASP A 46 21.12 7.58 4.27
CA ASP A 46 20.40 8.12 3.12
C ASP A 46 19.44 7.11 2.48
N ASP A 47 19.43 5.87 2.95
CA ASP A 47 18.55 4.83 2.42
C ASP A 47 17.29 4.67 3.25
N LEU A 48 16.17 4.52 2.55
CA LEU A 48 14.87 4.17 3.08
C LEU A 48 14.50 2.77 2.59
N HIS A 49 14.45 1.81 3.52
CA HIS A 49 14.06 0.44 3.25
C HIS A 49 12.60 0.23 3.64
N PHE A 50 11.74 0.12 2.64
CA PHE A 50 10.38 -0.37 2.80
C PHE A 50 10.45 -1.89 2.92
N GLU A 51 10.53 -2.40 4.16
CA GLU A 51 10.52 -3.83 4.42
C GLU A 51 9.23 -4.47 3.90
N TYR A 52 8.10 -3.81 4.15
CA TYR A 52 6.83 -4.13 3.54
C TYR A 52 5.85 -2.95 3.59
N LEU A 53 4.94 -2.96 2.63
CA LEU A 53 3.66 -2.28 2.62
C LEU A 53 2.62 -3.30 2.17
N ASN A 54 1.61 -3.56 2.99
CA ASN A 54 0.51 -4.46 2.67
C ASN A 54 -0.81 -3.73 2.85
N LEU A 55 -1.49 -3.48 1.75
CA LEU A 55 -2.81 -2.89 1.71
C LEU A 55 -3.83 -3.96 1.34
N ARG A 56 -4.95 -3.99 2.06
CA ARG A 56 -6.11 -4.83 1.76
C ARG A 56 -7.38 -4.02 1.93
N THR A 57 -8.33 -4.24 1.04
CA THR A 57 -9.66 -3.60 1.06
C THR A 57 -10.75 -4.63 1.27
N GLU A 58 -11.89 -4.21 1.81
CA GLU A 58 -13.06 -5.06 2.04
C GLU A 58 -13.56 -5.71 0.75
N LYS A 59 -13.45 -5.02 -0.40
CA LYS A 59 -13.83 -5.58 -1.70
C LYS A 59 -12.78 -6.53 -2.31
N GLY A 60 -11.74 -6.89 -1.55
CA GLY A 60 -10.74 -7.89 -1.95
C GLY A 60 -9.60 -7.34 -2.80
N ALA A 61 -9.55 -6.04 -3.10
CA ALA A 61 -8.38 -5.45 -3.72
C ALA A 61 -7.22 -5.41 -2.72
N ALA A 62 -6.01 -5.73 -3.17
CA ALA A 62 -4.82 -5.78 -2.34
C ALA A 62 -3.58 -5.29 -3.08
N ILE A 63 -2.65 -4.68 -2.34
CA ILE A 63 -1.32 -4.30 -2.83
C ILE A 63 -0.30 -4.77 -1.81
N SER A 64 0.74 -5.45 -2.26
CA SER A 64 1.93 -5.75 -1.46
C SER A 64 3.14 -5.14 -2.14
N ALA A 65 3.96 -4.38 -1.40
CA ALA A 65 5.16 -3.77 -1.94
C ALA A 65 6.31 -3.82 -0.93
N ARG A 66 7.53 -3.82 -1.45
CA ARG A 66 8.77 -3.68 -0.69
C ARG A 66 9.84 -3.04 -1.58
N GLY A 67 10.90 -2.53 -0.97
CA GLY A 67 12.04 -2.05 -1.73
C GLY A 67 12.88 -1.02 -0.99
N THR A 68 13.77 -0.39 -1.74
CA THR A 68 14.70 0.60 -1.22
C THR A 68 14.60 1.87 -2.02
N VAL A 69 14.62 2.99 -1.32
CA VAL A 69 14.73 4.33 -1.87
C VAL A 69 16.00 4.94 -1.35
N SER A 70 16.97 5.16 -2.24
CA SER A 70 18.20 5.87 -1.90
C SER A 70 17.97 7.36 -2.11
N LEU A 71 18.30 8.18 -1.11
CA LEU A 71 18.19 9.64 -1.13
C LEU A 71 19.59 10.26 -1.35
N PRO A 72 20.21 10.14 -2.54
CA PRO A 72 21.56 10.63 -2.73
C PRO A 72 21.64 12.16 -2.60
N THR A 73 22.68 12.63 -1.91
CA THR A 73 23.14 14.01 -1.98
C THR A 73 24.26 14.14 -3.03
N PRO A 74 24.23 15.13 -3.95
CA PRO A 74 23.26 16.22 -4.06
C PRO A 74 22.08 15.90 -5.02
N LYS A 75 20.88 15.69 -4.46
CA LYS A 75 19.50 16.04 -4.90
C LYS A 75 19.07 15.99 -6.39
N SER A 76 19.82 15.40 -7.31
CA SER A 76 19.42 15.40 -8.73
C SER A 76 18.60 14.17 -9.11
N GLU A 77 18.83 13.03 -8.46
CA GLU A 77 18.24 11.75 -8.86
C GLU A 77 17.79 10.95 -7.64
N LEU A 78 16.62 10.33 -7.73
CA LEU A 78 16.09 9.43 -6.70
C LEU A 78 16.35 7.99 -7.15
N GLY A 79 17.14 7.24 -6.38
CA GLY A 79 17.35 5.82 -6.64
C GLY A 79 16.17 5.02 -6.12
N LEU A 80 15.48 4.29 -7.00
CA LEU A 80 14.31 3.48 -6.64
C LEU A 80 14.50 2.04 -7.09
N ASP A 81 14.47 1.10 -6.14
CA ASP A 81 14.31 -0.32 -6.41
C ASP A 81 13.07 -0.81 -5.66
N LEU A 82 12.00 -1.09 -6.39
CA LEU A 82 10.69 -1.42 -5.83
C LEU A 82 10.12 -2.66 -6.50
N THR A 83 9.63 -3.59 -5.69
CA THR A 83 8.80 -4.70 -6.13
C THR A 83 7.40 -4.51 -5.58
N ALA A 84 6.39 -4.56 -6.45
CA ALA A 84 4.99 -4.47 -6.05
C ALA A 84 4.13 -5.52 -6.78
N GLU A 85 3.18 -6.09 -6.05
CA GLU A 85 2.12 -6.95 -6.56
C GLU A 85 0.78 -6.30 -6.26
N ALA A 86 -0.12 -6.25 -7.25
CA ALA A 86 -1.46 -5.73 -7.10
C ALA A 86 -2.50 -6.78 -7.53
N ARG A 87 -3.57 -6.89 -6.74
CA ARG A 87 -4.74 -7.71 -7.06
C ARG A 87 -5.98 -6.84 -7.03
N GLY A 88 -6.77 -6.92 -8.09
CA GLY A 88 -8.06 -6.24 -8.17
C GLY A 88 -9.13 -6.95 -7.33
N PRO A 89 -10.27 -6.27 -7.08
CA PRO A 89 -11.43 -6.91 -6.46
C PRO A 89 -11.93 -8.04 -7.36
N ALA A 90 -12.52 -9.08 -6.77
CA ALA A 90 -13.17 -10.12 -7.56
C ALA A 90 -14.25 -9.47 -8.43
N SER A 91 -14.14 -9.62 -9.75
CA SER A 91 -15.22 -9.23 -10.64
C SER A 91 -16.44 -10.07 -10.25
N THR A 92 -17.51 -9.42 -9.82
CA THR A 92 -18.81 -10.07 -9.79
C THR A 92 -19.10 -10.42 -11.24
N ARG A 93 -18.90 -11.68 -11.59
CA ARG A 93 -19.41 -12.26 -12.83
C ARG A 93 -20.90 -11.95 -12.83
N THR A 94 -21.31 -10.97 -13.61
CA THR A 94 -22.72 -10.72 -13.87
C THR A 94 -23.22 -12.00 -14.52
N SER A 95 -23.87 -12.88 -13.75
CA SER A 95 -24.63 -13.97 -14.33
C SER A 95 -25.58 -13.30 -15.33
N PRO A 96 -25.57 -13.68 -16.62
CA PRO A 96 -26.57 -13.16 -17.54
C PRO A 96 -27.94 -13.46 -16.93
N PRO A 97 -28.89 -12.52 -17.01
CA PRO A 97 -30.20 -12.72 -16.42
C PRO A 97 -30.82 -13.99 -17.01
N ALA A 98 -31.50 -14.77 -16.17
CA ALA A 98 -31.96 -16.14 -16.45
C ALA A 98 -32.89 -16.31 -17.68
N TRP A 99 -33.23 -15.24 -18.39
CA TRP A 99 -34.04 -15.25 -19.60
C TRP A 99 -33.21 -15.34 -20.90
N SER A 100 -31.87 -15.32 -20.85
CA SER A 100 -31.04 -15.42 -22.06
C SER A 100 -30.86 -16.85 -22.61
N THR A 101 -31.62 -17.84 -22.12
CA THR A 101 -31.60 -19.23 -22.62
C THR A 101 -32.82 -19.55 -23.49
N ILE A 102 -33.52 -18.54 -24.03
CA ILE A 102 -34.57 -18.76 -25.03
C ILE A 102 -34.20 -18.04 -26.32
N ARG A 103 -33.45 -18.74 -27.19
CA ARG A 103 -33.71 -18.96 -28.62
C ARG A 103 -32.59 -19.73 -29.28
#